data_AF-A0A397VKH2-F1
#
_entry.id   AF-A0A397VKH2-F1
#
_cell.length_a   1.000
_cell.length_b   1.000
_cell.length_c   1.000
_cell.angle_alpha   90.00
_cell.angle_beta   90.00
_cell.angle_gamma   90.00
#
_symmetry.space_group_name_H-M   'P 1'
#
loop_
_entity.id
_entity.type
_entity.pdbx_description
1 polymer ?
#
loop_
_entity_poly.entity_id
_entity_poly.type
_entity_poly.pdbx_seq_one_letter_code
_entity_poly.pdbx_strand_id
1 'polypeptide(L)' 'MYTVSPLDKECFCLQLLLLHTPGAKSFQNLMTVNNNIYDSFQETALVRELLNNDNEWCRCLEEAIQWQMPKEL' A
#
# COMPACT_ATOMS: atom_id res chain seq x y z
N MET A 1 -11.85 18.49 -2.25
CA MET A 1 -10.81 17.94 -1.37
C MET A 1 -11.09 16.46 -1.23
N TYR A 2 -10.28 15.60 -1.85
CA TYR A 2 -10.37 14.15 -1.65
C TYR A 2 -9.76 13.86 -0.28
N THR A 3 -10.60 13.65 0.74
CA THR A 3 -10.15 13.17 2.03
C THR A 3 -9.85 11.68 1.86
N VAL A 4 -8.57 11.35 1.68
CA VAL A 4 -8.12 9.95 1.63
C VAL A 4 -8.51 9.31 2.97
N SER A 5 -9.44 8.35 2.94
CA SER A 5 -9.86 7.67 4.15
C SER A 5 -8.68 6.85 4.68
N PRO A 6 -8.50 6.71 6.01
CA PRO A 6 -7.51 5.78 6.56
C PRO A 6 -7.63 4.37 5.96
N LEU A 7 -8.87 3.95 5.63
CA LEU A 7 -9.15 2.68 4.97
C LEU A 7 -8.58 2.60 3.54
N ASP A 8 -8.63 3.69 2.78
CA ASP A 8 -8.08 3.75 1.42
C ASP A 8 -6.55 3.62 1.45
N LYS A 9 -5.91 4.24 2.45
CA LYS A 9 -4.46 4.12 2.66
C LYS A 9 -4.05 2.70 2.99
N GLU A 10 -4.77 2.02 3.88
CA GLU A 10 -4.49 0.62 4.24
C GLU A 10 -4.67 -0.31 3.04
N CYS A 11 -5.77 -0.16 2.29
CA CYS A 11 -6.06 -1.00 1.13
C CYS A 11 -5.00 -0.84 0.02
N PHE A 12 -4.53 0.38 -0.19
CA PHE A 12 -3.44 0.65 -1.13
C PHE A 12 -2.11 0.07 -0.67
N CYS A 13 -1.75 0.23 0.61
CA CYS A 13 -0.54 -0.37 1.15
C CYS A 13 -0.58 -1.90 1.00
N LEU A 14 -1.73 -2.51 1.24
CA LEU A 14 -1.93 -3.95 1.02
C LEU A 14 -1.74 -4.33 -0.45
N GLN A 15 -2.34 -3.60 -1.39
CA GLN A 15 -2.16 -3.85 -2.83
C GLN A 15 -0.70 -3.72 -3.27
N LEU A 16 0.00 -2.69 -2.79
CA LEU A 16 1.41 -2.47 -3.09
C LEU A 16 2.28 -3.60 -2.54
N LEU A 17 2.04 -4.02 -1.29
CA LEU A 17 2.76 -5.13 -0.67
C LEU A 17 2.52 -6.45 -1.41
N LEU A 18 1.31 -6.70 -1.88
CA LEU A 18 0.97 -7.89 -2.68
C LEU A 18 1.68 -7.87 -4.03
N LEU A 19 1.74 -6.72 -4.70
CA LEU A 19 2.43 -6.56 -5.98
C LEU A 19 3.93 -6.85 -5.86
N HIS A 20 4.55 -6.41 -4.77
CA HIS A 20 5.99 -6.55 -4.53
C HIS A 20 6.39 -7.78 -3.72
N THR A 21 5.44 -8.55 -3.20
CA THR A 21 5.71 -9.79 -2.44
C THR A 21 5.07 -11.00 -3.11
N PRO A 22 5.56 -11.40 -4.30
CA PRO A 22 5.09 -12.62 -4.94
C PRO A 22 5.41 -13.83 -4.04
N GLY A 23 4.38 -14.59 -3.67
CA GLY A 23 4.53 -15.78 -2.83
C GLY A 23 4.29 -15.56 -1.33
N ALA A 24 3.78 -14.41 -0.90
CA ALA A 24 3.25 -14.26 0.45
C ALA A 24 2.12 -15.28 0.69
N LYS A 25 2.26 -16.08 1.75
CA LYS A 25 1.29 -17.14 2.11
C LYS A 25 0.32 -16.75 3.22
N SER A 26 0.52 -15.58 3.82
CA SER A 26 -0.28 -15.04 4.92
C SER A 26 -0.09 -13.53 5.04
N PHE A 27 -1.02 -12.84 5.70
CA PHE A 27 -0.85 -11.42 6.06
C PHE A 27 0.38 -11.19 6.92
N GLN A 28 0.69 -12.12 7.84
CA GLN A 28 1.90 -12.05 8.63
C GLN A 28 3.17 -12.10 7.76
N ASN A 29 3.19 -12.90 6.68
CA ASN A 29 4.31 -12.89 5.73
C ASN A 29 4.40 -11.57 4.96
N LEU A 30 3.28 -10.92 4.65
CA LEU A 30 3.30 -9.59 4.05
C LEU A 30 3.91 -8.58 5.02
N MET A 31 3.47 -8.61 6.28
CA MET A 31 3.93 -7.75 7.37
C MET A 31 5.32 -8.11 7.92
N THR A 32 5.94 -9.18 7.43
CA THR A 32 7.29 -9.56 7.86
C THR A 32 8.32 -9.01 6.87
N VAL A 33 9.21 -8.16 7.35
CA VAL A 33 10.34 -7.62 6.58
C VAL A 33 11.60 -7.84 7.39
N ASN A 34 12.61 -8.48 6.78
CA ASN A 34 13.89 -8.76 7.44
C ASN A 34 13.75 -9.45 8.82
N ASN A 35 12.84 -10.43 8.94
CA ASN A 35 12.47 -11.14 10.17
C ASN A 35 11.78 -10.32 11.27
N ASN A 36 11.42 -9.06 11.01
CA ASN A 36 10.60 -8.24 11.90
C ASN A 36 9.16 -8.19 11.40
N ILE A 37 8.20 -8.37 12.30
CA ILE A 37 6.77 -8.23 12.02
C ILE A 37 6.35 -6.80 12.37
N TYR A 38 5.61 -6.17 11.46
CA TYR A 38 5.08 -4.81 11.64
C TYR A 38 3.58 -4.85 11.89
N ASP A 39 3.07 -3.89 12.66
CA ASP A 39 1.66 -3.81 13.04
C ASP A 39 0.80 -3.12 11.96
N SER A 40 1.44 -2.41 11.03
CA SER A 40 0.76 -1.72 9.93
C SER A 40 1.34 -2.10 8.56
N PHE A 41 0.46 -2.24 7.58
CA PHE A 41 0.85 -2.37 6.17
C PHE A 41 1.64 -1.14 5.69
N GLN A 42 1.38 0.04 6.26
CA GLN A 42 2.10 1.26 5.92
C GLN A 42 3.57 1.16 6.36
N GLU A 43 3.82 0.80 7.62
CA GLU A 43 5.19 0.59 8.13
C GLU A 43 5.92 -0.49 7.34
N THR A 44 5.22 -1.60 7.05
CA THR A 44 5.78 -2.69 6.25
C THR A 44 6.23 -2.21 4.86
N ALA A 45 5.38 -1.41 4.19
CA ALA A 45 5.67 -0.88 2.86
C ALA A 45 6.81 0.15 2.88
N LEU A 46 6.89 0.97 3.93
CA LEU A 46 7.99 1.91 4.17
C LEU A 46 9.32 1.17 4.38
N VAL A 47 9.33 0.16 5.24
CA VAL A 47 10.55 -0.62 5.57
C VAL A 47 11.03 -1.45 4.38
N ARG A 48 10.14 -1.91 3.51
CA ARG A 48 10.51 -2.57 2.26
C ARG A 48 11.14 -1.62 1.22
N GLU A 49 11.30 -0.33 1.55
CA GLU A 49 11.79 0.72 0.66
C GLU A 49 11.06 0.73 -0.70
N LEU A 50 9.80 0.26 -0.71
CA LEU A 50 8.97 0.27 -1.92
C LEU A 50 8.63 1.70 -2.33
N LEU A 51 8.73 2.64 -1.39
CA LEU A 51 8.44 4.05 -1.55
C LEU A 51 9.63 4.82 -1.03
N ASN A 52 10.30 5.55 -1.92
CA ASN A 52 11.49 6.33 -1.60
C ASN A 52 11.17 7.62 -0.81
N ASN A 53 9.88 7.95 -0.63
CA ASN A 53 9.46 9.17 0.04
C ASN A 53 8.00 9.14 0.51
N ASP A 54 7.72 9.78 1.65
CA ASP A 54 6.38 9.97 2.24
C ASP A 54 5.42 10.81 1.37
N ASN A 55 5.83 11.25 0.19
CA ASN A 55 4.98 12.02 -0.71
C ASN A 55 4.56 11.24 -1.96
N GLU A 56 5.25 10.14 -2.27
CA GLU A 56 4.91 9.30 -3.42
C GLU A 56 3.69 8.42 -3.15
N TRP A 57 3.47 8.00 -1.89
CA TRP A 57 2.27 7.24 -1.54
C TRP A 57 0.99 8.06 -1.74
N CYS A 58 0.98 9.34 -1.33
CA CYS A 58 -0.15 10.24 -1.57
C CYS A 58 -0.47 10.36 -3.07
N ARG A 59 0.55 10.54 -3.90
CA ARG A 59 0.38 10.69 -5.36
C ARG A 59 -0.08 9.40 -6.02
N CYS A 60 0.52 8.25 -5.69
CA CYS A 60 0.09 6.96 -6.23
C CYS A 60 -1.32 6.58 -5.75
N LEU A 61 -1.72 6.96 -4.53
CA LEU A 61 -3.08 6.82 -4.03
C LEU A 61 -4.07 7.69 -4.80
N GLU A 62 -3.76 8.97 -5.00
CA GLU A 62 -4.58 9.89 -5.80
C GLU A 62 -4.75 9.36 -7.22
N GLU A 63 -3.67 8.87 -7.84
CA GLU A 63 -3.71 8.25 -9.17
C GLU A 63 -4.50 6.93 -9.16
N ALA A 64 -4.33 6.05 -8.17
CA ALA A 64 -5.06 4.78 -8.08
C ALA A 64 -6.56 4.98 -7.88
N ILE A 65 -6.97 5.94 -7.04
CA ILE A 65 -8.37 6.35 -6.88
C ILE A 65 -8.93 6.89 -8.20
N GLN A 66 -8.11 7.63 -8.96
CA GLN A 66 -8.48 8.16 -10.28
C GLN A 66 -8.57 7.06 -11.35
N TRP A 67 -7.80 5.97 -11.21
CA TRP A 67 -7.77 4.83 -12.13
C TRP A 67 -8.83 3.76 -11.84
N GLN A 68 -9.33 3.64 -10.59
CA GLN A 68 -10.37 2.67 -10.24
C GLN A 68 -11.80 3.05 -10.64
N MET A 69 -12.01 4.20 -11.28
CA MET A 69 -13.30 4.54 -11.87
C MET A 69 -13.33 4.09 -13.34
N PRO A 70 -14.13 3.08 -13.74
CA PRO A 70 -14.64 3.12 -15.09
C PRO A 70 -15.45 4.40 -15.18
N LYS A 71 -15.09 5.31 -16.09
CA LYS A 71 -16.04 6.32 -16.54
C LYS A 71 -17.19 5.53 -17.17
N GLU A 72 -18.24 5.27 -16.39
CA GLU A 72 -19.55 5.03 -16.97
C GLU A 72 -19.89 6.30 -17.75
N LEU A 73 -19.93 6.13 -19.06
CA LEU A 73 -20.16 7.16 -20.07
C LEU A 73 -21.65 7.19 -20.40
#